data_AF-A0A7J4UPN1-F1
#
_entry.id   AF-A0A7J4UPN1-F1
#
_cell.length_a   1.000
_cell.length_b   1.000
_cell.length_c   1.000
_cell.angle_alpha   90.00
_cell.angle_beta   90.00
_cell.angle_gamma   90.00
#
_symmetry.space_group_name_H-M   'P 1'
#
loop_
_entity.id
_entity.type
_entity.pdbx_description
1 polymer ?
#
loop_
_entity_poly.entity_id
_entity_poly.type
_entity_poly.pdbx_seq_one_letter_code
_entity_poly.pdbx_strand_id
1 'polypeptide(L)'
;MSKTPTKFVGLHAHDGFSTFDGLDYPQDHIDFVRENGMNALAITNHGHMNSFAHAYLHVQKLNKAGANFKFIPGCEMYVHPDLQTWQLQYDLAKATKKGNELEVQRIKEMLLSLDTPLSASIAEDVAEIDDDQGLTIENEEESKSGKFYDPIKRRHHLVVLPTSSIGLQRLFHLVSKGYKEGFYRFPRVDYRMLKEA
;
A
#
# COMPACT_ATOMS: atom_id res chain seq x y z
N MET A 1 33.88 9.74 6.00
CA MET A 1 33.74 8.35 6.48
C MET A 1 32.40 8.26 7.19
N SER A 2 31.35 7.71 6.57
CA SER A 2 30.15 7.39 7.34
C SER A 2 30.27 5.97 7.91
N LYS A 3 29.83 5.87 9.16
CA LYS A 3 29.60 4.72 10.04
C LYS A 3 29.37 5.34 11.41
N THR A 4 28.22 5.15 12.01
CA THR A 4 28.14 4.53 13.35
C THR A 4 26.70 4.06 13.58
N PRO A 5 26.36 2.81 13.21
CA PRO A 5 25.14 2.18 13.68
C PRO A 5 25.49 1.12 14.70
N THR A 6 24.99 1.34 15.91
CA THR A 6 25.10 0.42 17.04
C THR A 6 23.74 -0.18 17.42
N LYS A 7 22.65 0.22 16.74
CA LYS A 7 21.68 -0.64 16.01
C LYS A 7 20.41 0.15 15.63
N PHE A 8 20.09 0.15 14.34
CA PHE A 8 18.82 0.56 13.74
C PHE A 8 18.62 -0.27 12.47
N VAL A 9 17.36 -0.61 12.15
CA VAL A 9 17.00 -1.31 10.92
C VAL A 9 15.79 -0.60 10.33
N GLY A 10 15.92 -0.13 9.09
CA GLY A 10 14.79 0.40 8.32
C GLY A 10 13.87 -0.76 7.93
N LEU A 11 12.66 -0.79 8.47
CA LEU A 11 11.65 -1.83 8.21
C LEU A 11 10.58 -1.39 7.20
N HIS A 12 10.69 -0.16 6.70
CA HIS A 12 9.80 0.41 5.71
C HIS A 12 10.60 1.37 4.83
N ALA A 13 10.76 1.02 3.55
CA ALA A 13 11.47 1.82 2.58
C ALA A 13 10.94 1.53 1.17
N HIS A 14 11.01 2.53 0.31
CA HIS A 14 10.61 2.47 -1.10
C HIS A 14 11.82 2.72 -1.97
N ASP A 15 11.99 1.89 -2.99
CA ASP A 15 12.98 2.11 -4.06
C ASP A 15 12.28 2.58 -5.33
N GLY A 16 13.04 2.92 -6.37
CA GLY A 16 12.54 3.43 -7.64
C GLY A 16 11.59 2.50 -8.42
N PHE A 17 11.35 1.25 -7.97
CA PHE A 17 10.26 0.45 -8.52
C PHE A 17 8.88 0.93 -8.05
N SER A 18 8.78 1.61 -6.90
CA SER A 18 7.62 2.43 -6.55
C SER A 18 7.59 3.66 -7.47
N THR A 19 7.04 3.50 -8.68
CA THR A 19 7.30 4.38 -9.83
C THR A 19 6.93 5.85 -9.64
N PHE A 20 6.03 6.18 -8.71
CA PHE A 20 5.50 7.54 -8.55
C PHE A 20 6.19 8.36 -7.45
N ASP A 21 6.87 7.71 -6.52
CA ASP A 21 7.32 8.29 -5.25
C ASP A 21 8.63 7.68 -4.71
N GLY A 22 9.08 6.55 -5.27
CA GLY A 22 10.37 5.95 -4.98
C GLY A 22 11.51 6.56 -5.79
N LEU A 23 12.70 6.57 -5.20
CA LEU A 23 13.94 7.05 -5.82
C LEU A 23 15.00 5.97 -5.80
N ASP A 24 15.96 6.04 -6.72
CA ASP A 24 17.14 5.18 -6.84
C ASP A 24 16.87 3.67 -6.96
N TYR A 25 17.88 2.87 -7.29
CA TYR A 25 17.70 1.42 -7.39
C TYR A 25 17.85 0.75 -6.02
N PRO A 26 17.22 -0.43 -5.79
CA PRO A 26 17.34 -1.17 -4.53
C PRO A 26 18.80 -1.42 -4.11
N GLN A 27 19.72 -1.56 -5.08
CA GLN A 27 21.15 -1.72 -4.81
C GLN A 27 21.76 -0.48 -4.15
N ASP A 28 21.41 0.70 -4.64
CA ASP A 28 21.93 1.98 -4.14
C ASP A 28 21.47 2.20 -2.69
N HIS A 29 20.21 1.87 -2.39
CA HIS A 29 19.69 1.88 -1.02
C HIS A 29 20.46 0.93 -0.10
N ILE A 30 20.70 -0.31 -0.55
CA ILE A 30 21.45 -1.32 0.21
C ILE A 30 22.88 -0.86 0.47
N ASP A 31 23.57 -0.35 -0.55
CA ASP A 31 24.95 0.09 -0.42
C ASP A 31 25.06 1.32 0.47
N PHE A 32 24.14 2.27 0.33
CA PHE A 32 24.06 3.45 1.20
C PHE A 32 23.90 3.06 2.67
N VAL A 33 22.94 2.20 3.03
CA VAL A 33 22.76 1.82 4.45
C VAL A 33 23.94 1.02 5.00
N ARG A 34 24.63 0.24 4.15
CA ARG A 34 25.85 -0.51 4.53
C ARG A 34 27.03 0.42 4.79
N GLU A 35 27.24 1.40 3.93
CA GLU A 35 28.25 2.44 4.14
C GLU A 35 27.99 3.18 5.44
N ASN A 36 26.72 3.46 5.72
CA ASN A 36 26.32 4.06 6.99
C ASN A 36 26.42 3.12 8.18
N GLY A 37 26.69 1.81 7.98
CA GLY A 37 27.03 0.78 8.97
C GLY A 37 25.85 -0.11 9.44
N MET A 38 24.71 -0.05 8.75
CA MET A 38 23.57 -0.93 9.00
C MET A 38 23.84 -2.29 8.39
N ASN A 39 23.29 -3.34 9.00
CA ASN A 39 23.43 -4.72 8.53
C ASN A 39 22.11 -5.33 8.02
N ALA A 40 21.03 -4.54 7.97
CA ALA A 40 19.75 -4.98 7.43
C ALA A 40 18.93 -3.81 6.88
N LEU A 41 18.07 -4.12 5.90
CA LEU A 41 17.09 -3.19 5.34
C LEU A 41 15.89 -3.98 4.82
N ALA A 42 14.68 -3.48 5.08
CA ALA A 42 13.48 -3.91 4.39
C ALA A 42 13.16 -2.99 3.21
N ILE A 43 12.69 -3.59 2.13
CA ILE A 43 12.12 -2.87 0.98
C ILE A 43 10.66 -3.29 0.86
N THR A 44 9.77 -2.31 0.89
CA THR A 44 8.32 -2.46 1.05
C THR A 44 7.58 -1.61 0.02
N ASN A 45 7.87 -1.80 -1.26
CA ASN A 45 7.28 -1.02 -2.35
C ASN A 45 5.74 -1.06 -2.36
N HIS A 46 5.13 -0.04 -2.98
CA HIS A 46 3.69 0.17 -2.98
C HIS A 46 2.94 -0.89 -3.81
N GLY A 47 2.33 -1.85 -3.10
CA GLY A 47 1.41 -2.85 -3.66
C GLY A 47 2.10 -3.92 -4.51
N HIS A 48 3.42 -3.99 -4.56
CA HIS A 48 4.16 -4.99 -5.35
C HIS A 48 5.56 -5.28 -4.79
N MET A 49 6.20 -6.32 -5.34
CA MET A 49 7.55 -6.76 -4.96
C MET A 49 8.51 -6.90 -6.15
N ASN A 50 8.33 -6.10 -7.20
CA ASN A 50 9.10 -6.21 -8.46
C ASN A 50 10.62 -6.03 -8.28
N SER A 51 11.05 -5.24 -7.29
CA SER A 51 12.48 -5.04 -6.97
C SER A 51 13.11 -6.21 -6.21
N PHE A 52 12.33 -7.22 -5.81
CA PHE A 52 12.81 -8.35 -5.01
C PHE A 52 14.04 -9.03 -5.61
N ALA A 53 13.99 -9.39 -6.89
CA ALA A 53 15.08 -10.11 -7.54
C ALA A 53 16.36 -9.26 -7.59
N HIS A 54 16.22 -7.95 -7.83
CA HIS A 54 17.32 -6.98 -7.87
C HIS A 54 18.01 -6.87 -6.51
N ALA A 55 17.24 -6.67 -5.43
CA ALA A 55 17.74 -6.60 -4.07
C ALA A 55 18.36 -7.94 -3.61
N TYR A 56 17.67 -9.05 -3.88
CA TYR A 56 18.09 -10.39 -3.46
C TYR A 56 19.42 -10.81 -4.09
N LEU A 57 19.57 -10.65 -5.42
CA LEU A 57 20.80 -11.01 -6.12
C LEU A 57 21.97 -10.12 -5.69
N HIS A 58 21.72 -8.84 -5.42
CA HIS A 58 22.75 -7.92 -4.90
C HIS A 58 23.25 -8.35 -3.53
N VAL A 59 22.33 -8.60 -2.58
CA VAL A 59 22.71 -9.08 -1.24
C VAL A 59 23.40 -10.43 -1.29
N GLN A 60 22.99 -11.34 -2.18
CA GLN A 60 23.73 -12.59 -2.39
C GLN A 60 25.18 -12.35 -2.83
N LYS A 61 25.42 -11.42 -3.77
CA LYS A 61 26.77 -11.05 -4.22
C LYS A 61 27.58 -10.43 -3.08
N LEU A 62 27.00 -9.49 -2.34
CA LEU A 62 27.65 -8.83 -1.20
C LEU A 62 28.03 -9.85 -0.11
N ASN A 63 27.14 -10.78 0.22
CA ASN A 63 27.39 -11.78 1.26
C ASN A 63 28.43 -12.82 0.83
N LYS A 64 28.48 -13.20 -0.45
CA LYS A 64 29.59 -14.01 -0.99
C LYS A 64 30.94 -13.31 -0.85
N ALA A 65 30.96 -11.97 -0.86
CA ALA A 65 32.15 -11.15 -0.61
C ALA A 65 32.38 -10.81 0.88
N GLY A 66 31.60 -11.36 1.81
CA GLY A 66 31.80 -11.21 3.26
C GLY A 66 31.07 -10.04 3.93
N ALA A 67 30.10 -9.39 3.27
CA ALA A 67 29.42 -8.20 3.79
C ALA A 67 28.51 -8.41 5.02
N ASN A 68 28.03 -9.64 5.27
CA ASN A 68 27.06 -10.00 6.31
C ASN A 68 25.86 -9.03 6.41
N PHE A 69 25.06 -8.94 5.36
CA PHE A 69 23.89 -8.08 5.26
C PHE A 69 22.60 -8.86 5.09
N LYS A 70 21.51 -8.43 5.75
CA LYS A 70 20.19 -9.04 5.70
C LYS A 70 19.19 -8.17 4.93
N PHE A 71 18.83 -8.61 3.73
CA PHE A 71 17.65 -8.10 3.03
C PHE A 71 16.37 -8.68 3.65
N ILE A 72 15.40 -7.81 3.94
CA ILE A 72 14.08 -8.18 4.44
C ILE A 72 13.07 -7.84 3.32
N PRO A 73 12.60 -8.83 2.54
CA PRO A 73 11.61 -8.56 1.50
C PRO A 73 10.27 -8.20 2.14
N GLY A 74 9.56 -7.21 1.63
CA GLY A 74 8.25 -6.83 2.12
C GLY A 74 7.40 -6.13 1.05
N CYS A 75 6.20 -5.71 1.44
CA CYS A 75 5.28 -4.99 0.58
C CYS A 75 4.46 -4.02 1.42
N GLU A 76 4.33 -2.77 0.99
CA GLU A 76 3.30 -1.88 1.51
C GLU A 76 2.02 -2.11 0.72
N MET A 77 1.12 -2.91 1.27
CA MET A 77 -0.10 -3.32 0.59
C MET A 77 -1.16 -2.23 0.65
N TYR A 78 -1.92 -2.09 -0.43
CA TYR A 78 -3.16 -1.35 -0.41
C TYR A 78 -4.26 -2.22 0.18
N VAL A 79 -4.96 -1.74 1.21
CA VAL A 79 -5.99 -2.52 1.92
C VAL A 79 -7.35 -1.82 1.83
N HIS A 80 -8.37 -2.59 1.50
CA HIS A 80 -9.77 -2.22 1.68
C HIS A 80 -10.39 -3.13 2.73
N PRO A 81 -11.26 -2.66 3.65
CA PRO A 81 -11.84 -3.53 4.68
C PRO A 81 -12.52 -4.79 4.12
N ASP A 82 -13.24 -4.64 3.01
CA ASP A 82 -13.96 -5.70 2.33
C ASP A 82 -14.11 -5.38 0.83
N LEU A 83 -13.50 -6.17 -0.05
CA LEU A 83 -13.55 -5.92 -1.50
C LEU A 83 -14.92 -6.24 -2.11
N GLN A 84 -15.73 -7.10 -1.49
CA GLN A 84 -17.09 -7.40 -1.97
C GLN A 84 -18.00 -6.19 -1.78
N THR A 85 -17.95 -5.58 -0.59
CA THR A 85 -18.65 -4.32 -0.30
C THR A 85 -18.21 -3.23 -1.26
N TRP A 86 -16.91 -3.08 -1.50
CA TRP A 86 -16.38 -2.11 -2.46
C TRP A 86 -16.91 -2.32 -3.88
N GLN A 87 -16.90 -3.56 -4.37
CA GLN A 87 -17.35 -3.89 -5.73
C GLN A 87 -18.82 -3.54 -5.92
N LEU A 88 -19.67 -3.87 -4.95
CA LEU A 88 -21.10 -3.51 -5.01
C LEU A 88 -21.33 -1.99 -4.96
N GLN A 89 -20.55 -1.25 -4.16
CA GLN A 89 -20.62 0.22 -4.15
C GLN A 89 -20.21 0.82 -5.50
N TYR A 90 -19.18 0.26 -6.13
CA TYR A 90 -18.75 0.66 -7.47
C TYR A 90 -19.83 0.38 -8.54
N ASP A 91 -20.41 -0.82 -8.51
CA ASP A 91 -21.46 -1.21 -9.45
C ASP A 91 -22.75 -0.40 -9.24
N LEU A 92 -23.10 -0.08 -7.99
CA LEU A 92 -24.21 0.81 -7.65
C LEU A 92 -24.04 2.20 -8.26
N ALA A 93 -22.85 2.80 -8.12
CA ALA A 93 -22.55 4.10 -8.72
C ALA A 93 -22.64 4.07 -10.26
N LYS A 94 -22.17 2.98 -10.87
CA LYS A 94 -22.24 2.77 -12.33
C LYS A 94 -23.68 2.56 -12.82
N ALA A 95 -24.49 1.80 -12.10
CA ALA A 95 -25.89 1.55 -12.42
C ALA A 95 -26.74 2.81 -12.27
N THR A 96 -26.51 3.57 -11.19
CA THR A 96 -27.19 4.86 -10.94
C THR A 96 -26.89 5.85 -12.06
N LYS A 97 -25.62 5.97 -12.47
CA LYS A 97 -25.22 6.82 -13.61
C LYS A 97 -25.88 6.42 -14.93
N LYS A 98 -26.24 5.14 -15.10
CA LYS A 98 -26.94 4.62 -16.29
C LYS A 98 -28.46 4.69 -16.20
N GLY A 99 -29.02 5.05 -15.04
CA GLY A 99 -30.47 5.10 -14.83
C GLY A 99 -31.17 3.73 -14.80
N ASN A 100 -30.47 2.64 -14.46
CA ASN A 100 -31.08 1.30 -14.37
C ASN A 100 -31.60 1.04 -12.94
N GLU A 101 -32.86 1.41 -12.69
CA GLU A 101 -33.49 1.34 -11.36
C GLU A 101 -33.60 -0.09 -10.80
N LEU A 102 -33.90 -1.07 -11.65
CA LEU A 102 -34.00 -2.49 -11.25
C LEU A 102 -32.65 -3.00 -10.73
N GLU A 103 -31.56 -2.67 -11.42
CA GLU A 103 -30.22 -3.08 -11.02
C GLU A 103 -29.75 -2.35 -9.77
N VAL A 104 -30.08 -1.06 -9.64
CA VAL A 104 -29.82 -0.29 -8.41
C VAL A 104 -30.49 -0.94 -7.20
N GLN A 105 -31.75 -1.35 -7.34
CA GLN A 105 -32.50 -2.00 -6.25
C GLN A 105 -31.89 -3.35 -5.88
N ARG A 106 -31.56 -4.18 -6.88
CA ARG A 106 -30.89 -5.48 -6.69
C ARG A 106 -29.56 -5.34 -5.93
N ILE A 107 -28.73 -4.36 -6.30
CA ILE A 107 -27.42 -4.13 -5.66
C ILE A 107 -27.59 -3.61 -4.22
N LYS A 108 -28.57 -2.74 -3.97
CA LYS A 108 -28.88 -2.28 -2.60
C LYS A 108 -29.27 -3.43 -1.69
N GLU A 109 -30.10 -4.35 -2.16
CA GLU A 109 -30.49 -5.56 -1.42
C GLU A 109 -29.27 -6.44 -1.10
N MET A 110 -28.37 -6.63 -2.07
CA MET A 110 -27.10 -7.35 -1.84
C MET A 110 -26.22 -6.66 -0.79
N LEU A 111 -26.10 -5.33 -0.82
CA LEU A 111 -25.35 -4.56 0.17
C LEU A 111 -25.94 -4.70 1.57
N LEU A 112 -27.27 -4.65 1.70
CA LEU A 112 -27.98 -4.85 2.97
C LEU A 112 -27.79 -6.27 3.54
N SER A 113 -27.59 -7.26 2.67
CA SER A 113 -27.33 -8.65 3.09
C SER A 113 -25.90 -8.92 3.56
N LEU A 114 -24.96 -8.00 3.28
CA LEU A 114 -23.59 -8.11 3.75
C LEU A 114 -23.47 -7.63 5.19
N ASP A 115 -22.92 -8.49 6.05
CA ASP A 115 -22.76 -8.27 7.50
C ASP A 115 -21.62 -7.29 7.85
N THR A 116 -21.18 -6.47 6.89
CA THR A 116 -20.08 -5.51 7.07
C THR A 116 -20.66 -4.12 7.28
N PRO A 117 -20.80 -3.62 8.53
CA PRO A 117 -21.23 -2.25 8.76
C PRO A 117 -20.11 -1.29 8.32
N LEU A 118 -20.17 -0.80 7.08
CA LEU A 118 -19.42 0.39 6.66
C LEU A 118 -20.33 1.61 6.82
N SER A 119 -20.25 2.30 7.96
CA SER A 119 -20.79 3.65 8.09
C SER A 119 -19.70 4.66 7.71
N ALA A 120 -19.99 5.49 6.72
CA ALA A 120 -19.23 6.71 6.45
C ALA A 120 -20.10 7.89 6.88
N SER A 121 -19.64 8.69 7.83
CA SER A 121 -20.33 9.92 8.24
C SER A 121 -20.00 11.05 7.25
N ILE A 122 -21.04 11.66 6.68
CA ILE A 122 -20.94 12.84 5.82
C ILE A 122 -21.12 14.05 6.74
N ALA A 123 -20.12 14.94 6.82
CA ALA A 123 -20.28 16.24 7.45
C ALA A 123 -20.56 17.27 6.36
N GLU A 124 -21.72 17.91 6.43
CA GLU A 124 -22.04 19.15 5.71
C GLU A 124 -21.38 20.30 6.48
N ASP A 125 -20.52 21.11 5.82
CA ASP A 125 -20.61 22.58 5.84
C ASP A 125 -19.42 23.25 5.14
N VAL A 126 -19.74 24.41 4.57
CA VAL A 126 -18.94 25.25 3.65
C VAL A 126 -18.37 26.44 4.41
N ALA A 127 -17.10 26.80 4.19
CA ALA A 127 -16.60 28.16 4.38
C ALA A 127 -15.37 28.42 3.47
N GLU A 128 -15.45 29.46 2.65
CA GLU A 128 -14.32 30.01 1.88
C GLU A 128 -13.43 30.86 2.80
N ILE A 129 -12.11 30.62 2.79
CA ILE A 129 -11.09 31.59 3.20
C ILE A 129 -9.89 31.46 2.25
N ASP A 130 -9.52 32.62 1.70
CA ASP A 130 -8.38 32.90 0.82
C ASP A 130 -7.09 33.02 1.64
N ASP A 131 -5.98 32.40 1.20
CA ASP A 131 -4.66 32.98 1.46
C ASP A 131 -3.55 32.46 0.52
N ASP A 132 -2.90 33.43 -0.09
CA ASP A 132 -1.82 33.38 -1.08
C ASP A 132 -0.45 33.39 -0.36
N GLN A 133 0.36 32.33 -0.54
CA GLN A 133 1.84 32.39 -0.71
C GLN A 133 2.52 31.01 -0.78
N GLY A 134 3.35 30.82 -1.80
CA GLY A 134 4.00 29.55 -2.17
C GLY A 134 5.25 29.18 -1.35
N LEU A 135 5.04 28.35 -0.32
CA LEU A 135 6.04 27.45 0.26
C LEU A 135 5.37 26.08 0.48
N THR A 136 5.90 25.02 -0.14
CA THR A 136 5.36 23.66 -0.03
C THR A 136 5.68 23.06 1.34
N ILE A 137 4.92 23.45 2.36
CA ILE A 137 4.83 22.76 3.63
C ILE A 137 3.63 21.82 3.49
N GLU A 138 3.87 20.51 3.35
CA GLU A 138 2.77 19.53 3.35
C GLU A 138 2.16 19.47 4.75
N ASN A 139 1.11 20.24 4.96
CA ASN A 139 0.32 20.21 6.18
C ASN A 139 -0.61 18.99 6.14
N GLU A 140 -0.22 17.91 6.82
CA GLU A 140 -0.96 16.63 6.86
C GLU A 140 -2.42 16.80 7.36
N GLU A 141 -2.70 17.86 8.13
CA GLU A 141 -4.04 18.20 8.62
C GLU A 141 -4.94 18.85 7.56
N GLU A 142 -4.37 19.55 6.58
CA GLU A 142 -5.12 20.17 5.47
C GLU A 142 -5.73 19.13 4.52
N SER A 143 -5.12 17.94 4.48
CA SER A 143 -5.66 16.81 3.71
C SER A 143 -6.96 16.24 4.30
N LYS A 144 -7.32 16.62 5.54
CA LYS A 144 -8.41 16.03 6.32
C LYS A 144 -9.63 16.93 6.50
N SER A 145 -9.59 18.22 6.19
CA SER A 145 -10.68 19.15 6.55
C SER A 145 -11.78 19.36 5.50
N GLY A 146 -11.75 18.69 4.34
CA GLY A 146 -12.83 18.85 3.35
C GLY A 146 -12.98 17.77 2.28
N LYS A 147 -12.21 16.67 2.35
CA LYS A 147 -12.32 15.61 1.35
C LYS A 147 -13.50 14.71 1.70
N PHE A 148 -14.61 14.89 0.97
CA PHE A 148 -15.65 13.87 0.84
C PHE A 148 -14.97 12.50 0.66
N TYR A 149 -15.16 11.62 1.64
CA TYR A 149 -14.51 10.31 1.64
C TYR A 149 -15.26 9.39 0.67
N ASP A 150 -14.90 9.46 -0.61
CA ASP A 150 -15.45 8.60 -1.65
C ASP A 150 -15.16 7.13 -1.28
N PRO A 151 -16.20 6.33 -0.92
CA PRO A 151 -16.01 4.94 -0.50
C PRO A 151 -15.36 4.08 -1.58
N ILE A 152 -15.49 4.47 -2.86
CA ILE A 152 -14.89 3.75 -3.99
C ILE A 152 -13.38 4.01 -4.07
N LYS A 153 -12.92 5.20 -3.70
CA LYS A 153 -11.50 5.57 -3.75
C LYS A 153 -10.75 5.25 -2.46
N ARG A 154 -11.46 4.84 -1.41
CA ARG A 154 -10.91 4.37 -0.14
C ARG A 154 -9.83 3.31 -0.38
N ARG A 155 -8.68 3.54 0.24
CA ARG A 155 -7.62 2.56 0.45
C ARG A 155 -6.83 2.97 1.68
N HIS A 156 -6.32 1.97 2.39
CA HIS A 156 -5.36 2.14 3.48
C HIS A 156 -4.04 1.52 3.06
N HIS A 157 -2.97 1.91 3.73
CA HIS A 157 -1.67 1.29 3.54
C HIS A 157 -1.38 0.34 4.71
N LEU A 158 -0.79 -0.81 4.41
CA LEU A 158 -0.38 -1.79 5.41
C LEU A 158 0.99 -2.36 5.05
N VAL A 159 1.98 -2.13 5.89
CA VAL A 159 3.32 -2.70 5.74
C VAL A 159 3.31 -4.16 6.16
N VAL A 160 3.65 -5.07 5.25
CA VAL A 160 3.66 -6.51 5.51
C VAL A 160 5.08 -7.06 5.32
N LEU A 161 5.61 -7.65 6.39
CA LEU A 161 6.92 -8.29 6.44
C LEU A 161 6.78 -9.78 6.77
N PRO A 162 7.22 -10.69 5.88
CA PRO A 162 7.22 -12.12 6.15
C PRO A 162 8.37 -12.51 7.09
N THR A 163 8.06 -13.33 8.10
CA THR A 163 9.06 -13.83 9.07
C THR A 163 9.65 -15.19 8.69
N SER A 164 9.10 -15.84 7.66
CA SER A 164 9.53 -17.16 7.17
C SER A 164 9.43 -17.27 5.65
N SER A 165 10.09 -18.26 5.06
CA SER A 165 9.98 -18.55 3.62
C SER A 165 8.56 -18.88 3.18
N ILE A 166 7.79 -19.55 4.05
CA ILE A 166 6.36 -19.82 3.83
C ILE A 166 5.58 -18.50 3.82
N GLY A 167 5.85 -17.60 4.77
CA GLY A 167 5.27 -16.27 4.81
C GLY A 167 5.59 -15.43 3.57
N LEU A 168 6.83 -15.51 3.05
CA LEU A 168 7.23 -14.82 1.83
C LEU A 168 6.47 -15.36 0.62
N GLN A 169 6.33 -16.68 0.51
CA GLN A 169 5.53 -17.30 -0.54
C GLN A 169 4.08 -16.83 -0.47
N ARG A 170 3.46 -16.81 0.72
CA ARG A 170 2.10 -16.30 0.93
C ARG A 170 1.96 -14.83 0.56
N LEU A 171 2.95 -14.01 0.89
CA LEU A 171 2.98 -12.59 0.49
C LEU A 171 3.01 -12.41 -1.03
N PHE A 172 3.80 -13.20 -1.77
CA PHE A 172 3.76 -13.18 -3.25
C PHE A 172 2.38 -13.56 -3.81
N HIS A 173 1.72 -14.55 -3.20
CA HIS A 173 0.35 -14.91 -3.59
C HIS A 173 -0.62 -13.77 -3.30
N LEU A 174 -0.50 -13.13 -2.14
CA LEU A 174 -1.37 -12.03 -1.75
C LEU A 174 -1.23 -10.81 -2.66
N VAL A 175 0.01 -10.44 -3.03
CA VAL A 175 0.28 -9.42 -4.06
C VAL A 175 -0.40 -9.81 -5.38
N SER A 176 -0.22 -11.06 -5.82
CA SER A 176 -0.83 -11.54 -7.06
C SER A 176 -2.36 -11.50 -7.03
N LYS A 177 -2.99 -11.90 -5.91
CA LYS A 177 -4.44 -11.81 -5.74
C LYS A 177 -4.91 -10.35 -5.74
N GLY A 178 -4.15 -9.43 -5.13
CA GLY A 178 -4.47 -8.00 -5.16
C GLY A 178 -4.55 -7.42 -6.57
N TYR A 179 -3.67 -7.86 -7.47
CA TYR A 179 -3.72 -7.49 -8.90
C TYR A 179 -4.86 -8.19 -9.67
N LYS A 180 -5.23 -9.42 -9.31
CA LYS A 180 -6.27 -10.19 -10.02
C LYS A 180 -7.69 -9.84 -9.59
N GLU A 181 -7.90 -9.67 -8.28
CA GLU A 181 -9.22 -9.65 -7.65
C GLU A 181 -9.57 -8.25 -7.09
N GLY A 182 -8.58 -7.47 -6.62
CA GLY A 182 -8.81 -6.19 -5.96
C GLY A 182 -8.39 -4.94 -6.74
N PHE A 183 -7.96 -5.11 -7.99
CA PHE A 183 -7.40 -4.03 -8.79
C PHE A 183 -8.47 -3.03 -9.23
N TYR A 184 -8.24 -1.76 -8.89
CA TYR A 184 -8.97 -0.61 -9.42
C TYR A 184 -7.98 0.39 -10.00
N ARG A 185 -7.56 1.38 -9.22
CA ARG A 185 -6.38 2.20 -9.51
C ARG A 185 -5.10 1.59 -8.93
N PHE A 186 -5.25 0.81 -7.87
CA PHE A 186 -4.18 0.15 -7.13
C PHE A 186 -4.58 -1.30 -6.80
N PRO A 187 -3.62 -2.24 -6.69
CA PRO A 187 -3.89 -3.64 -6.35
C PRO A 187 -4.22 -3.77 -4.86
N ARG A 188 -5.52 -3.78 -4.53
CA ARG A 188 -5.96 -3.86 -3.12
C ARG A 188 -6.17 -5.29 -2.67
N VAL A 189 -6.00 -5.52 -1.38
CA VAL A 189 -6.43 -6.74 -0.70
C VAL A 189 -7.40 -6.40 0.42
N ASP A 190 -8.14 -7.38 0.92
CA ASP A 190 -8.97 -7.22 2.11
C ASP A 190 -8.50 -8.05 3.30
N TYR A 191 -9.16 -7.84 4.44
CA TYR A 191 -8.85 -8.55 5.68
C TYR A 191 -9.11 -10.04 5.61
N ARG A 192 -10.02 -10.50 4.74
CA ARG A 192 -10.25 -11.94 4.53
C ARG A 192 -9.06 -12.56 3.80
N MET A 193 -8.59 -11.93 2.73
CA MET A 193 -7.40 -12.36 2.00
C MET A 193 -6.16 -12.40 2.89
N LEU A 194 -5.99 -11.41 3.77
CA LEU A 194 -4.91 -11.38 4.77
C LEU A 194 -5.00 -12.52 5.79
N LYS A 195 -6.22 -12.90 6.21
CA LYS A 195 -6.45 -13.98 7.18
C LYS A 195 -6.26 -15.37 6.56
N GLU A 196 -6.58 -15.52 5.28
CA GLU A 196 -6.39 -16.77 4.52
C GLU A 196 -4.92 -17.04 4.17
N ALA A 197 -4.11 -15.99 4.08
CA ALA A 197 -2.71 -16.05 3.67
C ALA A 197 -1.83 -16.81 4.67
#